data_AF-A0A7J9WHJ2-F1
#
_entry.id   AF-A0A7J9WHJ2-F1
#
_cell.length_a   1.000
_cell.length_b   1.000
_cell.length_c   1.000
_cell.angle_alpha   90.00
_cell.angle_beta   90.00
_cell.angle_gamma   90.00
#
_symmetry.space_group_name_H-M   'P 1'
#
loop_
_entity.id
_entity.type
_entity.pdbx_description
1 polymer ?
#
loop_
_entity_poly.entity_id
_entity_poly.type
_entity_poly.pdbx_seq_one_letter_code
_entity_poly.pdbx_strand_id
1 'polypeptide(L)'
;MRNLEDMSPTDERFWPAVGQLSARTGHHVHEQEFHIFPVLRRTCSDDELVELGRLADQSGKLAPTRPHPASPHEGAALALIAPGVGLVDRIRDALTGRGR
;
A
#
# COMPACT_ATOMS: atom_id res chain seq x y z
N MET A 1 -2.60 -13.37 3.49
CA MET A 1 -1.44 -14.11 2.93
C MET A 1 -1.03 -15.27 3.83
N ARG A 2 -0.72 -15.04 5.11
CA ARG A 2 -0.25 -16.09 6.04
C ARG A 2 -0.98 -17.43 6.03
N ASN A 3 -2.30 -17.44 5.83
CA ASN A 3 -3.08 -18.68 5.82
C ASN A 3 -2.90 -19.51 4.54
N LEU A 4 -2.47 -18.94 3.41
CA LEU A 4 -2.34 -19.65 2.13
C LEU A 4 -0.97 -20.32 1.94
N GLU A 5 0.08 -19.83 2.60
CA GLU A 5 1.47 -20.29 2.38
C GLU A 5 1.70 -21.76 2.77
N ASP A 6 0.96 -22.23 3.77
CA ASP A 6 1.07 -23.60 4.30
C ASP A 6 -0.06 -24.53 3.80
N MET A 7 -0.94 -24.06 2.90
CA MET A 7 -2.08 -24.84 2.40
C MET A 7 -1.78 -25.51 1.06
N SER A 8 -2.17 -26.78 0.93
CA SER A 8 -2.21 -27.47 -0.36
C SER A 8 -3.40 -26.97 -1.20
N PRO A 9 -3.29 -26.90 -2.54
CA PRO A 9 -4.44 -26.67 -3.43
C PRO A 9 -5.59 -27.66 -3.26
N THR A 10 -5.32 -28.82 -2.67
CA THR A 10 -6.32 -29.86 -2.38
C THR A 10 -7.05 -29.64 -1.06
N ASP A 11 -6.60 -28.69 -0.22
CA ASP A 11 -7.26 -28.41 1.05
C ASP A 11 -8.59 -27.68 0.80
N GLU A 12 -9.65 -28.10 1.49
CA GLU A 12 -11.00 -27.53 1.36
C GLU A 12 -11.03 -26.00 1.53
N ARG A 13 -10.13 -25.46 2.36
CA ARG A 13 -10.04 -24.03 2.68
C ARG A 13 -9.20 -23.22 1.69
N PHE A 14 -8.45 -23.87 0.78
CA PHE A 14 -7.51 -23.20 -0.11
C PHE A 14 -8.21 -22.21 -1.04
N TRP A 15 -9.17 -22.69 -1.83
CA TRP A 15 -9.89 -21.86 -2.81
C TRP A 15 -10.71 -20.72 -2.16
N PRO A 16 -11.44 -20.95 -1.05
CA PRO A 16 -12.05 -19.87 -0.29
C PRO A 16 -11.06 -18.80 0.17
N ALA A 17 -9.86 -19.19 0.62
CA ALA A 17 -8.83 -18.26 1.06
C ALA A 17 -8.22 -17.46 -0.11
N VAL A 18 -8.05 -18.09 -1.29
CA VAL A 18 -7.65 -17.38 -2.52
C VAL A 18 -8.70 -16.35 -2.91
N GLY A 19 -9.98 -16.71 -2.90
CA GLY A 19 -11.08 -15.78 -3.21
C GLY A 19 -11.10 -14.57 -2.27
N GLN A 20 -10.89 -14.78 -0.97
CA GLN A 20 -10.76 -13.68 0.00
C GLN A 20 -9.55 -12.78 -0.28
N LEU A 21 -8.41 -13.36 -0.65
CA LEU A 21 -7.23 -12.58 -1.04
C LEU A 21 -7.52 -11.74 -2.28
N SER A 22 -8.07 -12.33 -3.33
CA SER A 22 -8.44 -11.63 -4.58
C SER A 22 -9.42 -10.49 -4.30
N ALA A 23 -10.44 -10.71 -3.47
CA ALA A 23 -11.39 -9.67 -3.09
C ALA A 23 -10.73 -8.51 -2.34
N ARG A 24 -9.86 -8.81 -1.38
CA ARG A 24 -9.13 -7.78 -0.60
C ARG A 24 -8.17 -6.98 -1.47
N THR A 25 -7.41 -7.65 -2.35
CA THR A 25 -6.52 -6.98 -3.30
C THR A 25 -7.30 -6.12 -4.28
N GLY A 26 -8.42 -6.64 -4.81
CA GLY A 26 -9.29 -5.89 -5.72
C GLY A 26 -9.87 -4.64 -5.06
N HIS A 27 -10.36 -4.75 -3.82
CA HIS A 27 -10.81 -3.59 -3.05
C HIS A 27 -9.69 -2.57 -2.82
N HIS A 28 -8.48 -3.03 -2.45
CA HIS A 28 -7.34 -2.14 -2.26
C HIS A 28 -6.96 -1.37 -3.54
N VAL A 29 -6.89 -2.06 -4.69
CA VAL A 29 -6.63 -1.41 -5.98
C VAL A 29 -7.74 -0.42 -6.31
N HIS A 30 -9.00 -0.77 -6.06
CA HIS A 30 -10.12 0.14 -6.29
C HIS A 30 -10.00 1.43 -5.46
N GLU A 31 -9.71 1.31 -4.16
CA GLU A 31 -9.46 2.46 -3.28
C GLU A 31 -8.31 3.33 -3.80
N GLN A 32 -7.21 2.70 -4.24
CA GLN A 32 -6.06 3.41 -4.78
C GLN A 32 -6.39 4.19 -6.06
N GLU A 33 -6.99 3.52 -7.05
CA GLU A 33 -7.25 4.09 -8.38
C GLU A 33 -8.34 5.16 -8.36
N PHE A 34 -9.40 4.97 -7.57
CA PHE A 34 -10.58 5.82 -7.62
C PHE A 34 -10.66 6.87 -6.50
N HIS A 35 -9.93 6.67 -5.39
CA HIS A 35 -9.95 7.60 -4.27
C HIS A 35 -8.59 8.24 -4.01
N ILE A 36 -7.53 7.45 -3.87
CA ILE A 36 -6.23 7.96 -3.41
C ILE A 36 -5.45 8.68 -4.52
N PHE A 37 -5.17 8.00 -5.64
CA PHE A 37 -4.38 8.58 -6.74
C PHE A 37 -5.02 9.84 -7.34
N PRO A 38 -6.35 9.93 -7.50
CA PRO A 38 -6.98 11.18 -7.95
C PRO A 38 -6.78 12.34 -6.97
N VAL A 39 -6.77 12.09 -5.65
CA VAL A 39 -6.48 13.13 -4.66
C VAL A 39 -5.03 13.59 -4.78
N LEU A 40 -4.07 12.66 -4.80
CA LEU A 40 -2.65 12.98 -4.92
C LEU A 40 -2.35 13.80 -6.18
N ARG A 41 -2.92 13.43 -7.33
CA ARG A 41 -2.78 14.20 -8.59
C ARG A 41 -3.35 15.62 -8.51
N ARG A 42 -4.34 15.87 -7.64
CA ARG A 42 -4.94 17.21 -7.47
C ARG A 42 -4.20 18.07 -6.45
N THR A 43 -3.53 17.46 -5.48
CA THR A 43 -2.97 18.17 -4.33
C THR A 43 -1.46 18.30 -4.35
N CYS A 44 -0.75 17.43 -5.08
CA CYS A 44 0.71 17.42 -5.15
C CYS A 44 1.20 18.06 -6.45
N SER A 45 2.41 18.64 -6.42
CA SER A 45 3.12 19.05 -7.63
C SER A 45 3.67 17.84 -8.40
N ASP A 46 4.05 18.04 -9.67
CA ASP A 46 4.66 17.00 -10.48
C ASP A 46 5.96 16.45 -9.85
N ASP A 47 6.80 17.33 -9.29
CA ASP A 47 8.04 16.93 -8.60
C ASP A 47 7.75 16.08 -7.35
N GLU A 48 6.72 16.43 -6.58
CA GLU A 48 6.28 15.64 -5.44
C GLU A 48 5.77 14.27 -5.90
N LEU A 49 4.97 14.19 -6.96
CA LEU A 49 4.47 12.93 -7.51
C LEU A 49 5.59 12.02 -8.03
N VAL A 50 6.62 12.58 -8.68
CA VAL A 50 7.81 11.85 -9.12
C VAL A 50 8.55 11.26 -7.92
N GLU A 51 8.73 12.05 -6.87
CA GLU A 51 9.39 11.60 -5.64
C GLU A 51 8.59 10.49 -4.94
N LEU A 52 7.25 10.61 -4.89
CA LEU A 52 6.37 9.56 -4.38
C LEU A 52 6.48 8.26 -5.19
N GLY A 53 6.55 8.36 -6.52
CA GLY A 53 6.78 7.20 -7.38
C GLY A 53 8.13 6.53 -7.09
N ARG A 54 9.19 7.32 -6.89
CA ARG A 54 10.52 6.81 -6.52
C ARG A 54 10.50 6.08 -5.17
N LEU A 55 9.83 6.66 -4.17
CA LEU A 55 9.68 6.04 -2.85
C LEU A 55 8.87 4.75 -2.89
N ALA A 56 7.81 4.70 -3.71
CA ALA A 56 7.02 3.49 -3.92
C ALA A 56 7.86 2.36 -4.56
N ASP A 57 8.65 2.66 -5.59
CA ASP A 57 9.55 1.71 -6.24
C ASP A 57 10.63 1.17 -5.26
N GLN A 58 11.21 2.06 -4.45
CA GLN A 58 12.16 1.66 -3.41
C GLN A 58 11.52 0.79 -2.33
N SER A 59 10.31 1.13 -1.90
CA SER A 59 9.55 0.32 -0.94
C SER A 59 9.30 -1.08 -1.48
N GLY A 60 9.00 -1.23 -2.78
CA GLY A 60 8.88 -2.53 -3.43
C GLY A 60 10.18 -3.37 -3.39
N LYS A 61 11.34 -2.73 -3.57
CA LYS A 61 12.66 -3.40 -3.50
C LYS A 61 13.05 -3.82 -2.08
N LEU A 62 12.59 -3.09 -1.07
CA LEU A 62 12.86 -3.35 0.35
C LEU A 62 11.79 -4.23 1.00
N ALA A 63 10.64 -4.41 0.33
CA ALA A 63 9.58 -5.27 0.81
C ALA A 63 10.11 -6.71 0.96
N PRO A 64 9.80 -7.39 2.08
CA PRO A 64 10.12 -8.80 2.23
C PRO A 64 9.60 -9.60 1.03
N THR A 65 10.47 -10.43 0.44
CA THR A 65 10.10 -11.33 -0.68
C THR A 65 9.15 -12.44 -0.25
N ARG A 66 8.90 -12.58 1.06
CA ARG A 66 7.86 -13.42 1.67
C ARG A 66 7.07 -12.60 2.69
N PRO A 67 5.74 -12.75 2.78
CA PRO A 67 4.92 -12.04 3.75
C PRO A 67 5.35 -12.40 5.18
N HIS A 68 6.02 -11.50 5.90
CA HIS A 68 6.38 -11.74 7.29
C HIS A 68 5.19 -11.33 8.20
N PRO A 69 4.84 -12.08 9.26
CA PRO A 69 3.77 -11.73 10.21
C PRO A 69 3.88 -10.34 10.85
N ALA A 70 5.07 -9.74 10.82
CA ALA A 70 5.36 -8.43 11.38
C ALA A 70 5.49 -7.35 10.29
N SER A 71 5.16 -7.65 9.03
CA SER A 71 5.08 -6.62 7.99
C SER A 71 4.04 -5.60 8.43
N PRO A 72 4.42 -4.32 8.65
CA PRO A 72 3.48 -3.31 9.13
C PRO A 72 2.30 -3.24 8.16
N HIS A 73 1.10 -3.51 8.67
CA HIS A 73 -0.13 -3.45 7.87
C HIS A 73 -0.49 -2.01 7.47
N GLU A 74 0.14 -1.02 8.09
CA GLU A 74 -0.21 0.38 8.01
C GLU A 74 1.05 1.19 7.77
N GLY A 75 1.31 1.63 6.52
CA GLY A 75 2.07 2.84 6.12
C GLY A 75 3.46 3.15 6.74
N ALA A 76 3.95 2.42 7.72
CA ALA A 76 5.10 2.74 8.55
C ALA A 76 6.40 2.44 7.80
N ALA A 77 6.38 1.47 6.90
CA ALA A 77 7.46 1.25 5.96
C ALA A 77 7.69 2.50 5.11
N LEU A 78 6.63 3.13 4.58
CA LEU A 78 6.76 4.35 3.79
C LEU A 78 7.29 5.53 4.63
N ALA A 79 6.86 5.65 5.89
CA ALA A 79 7.32 6.70 6.81
C ALA A 79 8.80 6.56 7.23
N LEU A 80 9.33 5.33 7.26
CA LEU A 80 10.74 5.06 7.61
C LEU A 80 11.71 5.29 6.43
N ILE A 81 11.20 5.32 5.19
CA ILE A 81 12.04 5.38 3.97
C ILE A 81 12.09 6.79 3.37
N ALA A 82 11.16 7.68 3.73
CA ALA A 82 11.07 9.02 3.13
C ALA A 82 12.02 10.04 3.82
N PRO A 83 13.06 10.57 3.14
CA PRO A 83 13.72 11.78 3.58
C PRO A 83 12.82 12.98 3.28
N GLY A 84 12.30 13.63 4.32
CA GLY A 84 11.47 14.84 4.20
C GLY A 84 10.11 14.70 4.91
N VAL A 85 10.06 15.18 6.15
CA VAL A 85 8.85 15.19 7.00
C VAL A 85 7.66 15.87 6.30
N GLY A 86 7.93 16.90 5.49
CA GLY A 86 6.88 17.69 4.81
C GLY A 86 6.11 16.94 3.71
N LEU A 87 6.72 15.98 3.02
CA LEU A 87 6.03 15.21 1.98
C LEU A 87 5.09 14.16 2.60
N VAL A 88 5.56 13.48 3.65
CA VAL A 88 4.75 12.50 4.41
C VAL A 88 3.55 13.17 5.06
N ASP A 89 3.74 14.35 5.67
CA ASP A 89 2.64 15.10 6.27
C ASP A 89 1.63 15.58 5.22
N ARG A 90 2.07 16.05 4.03
CA ARG A 90 1.14 16.43 2.95
C ARG A 90 0.33 15.26 2.40
N ILE A 91 0.94 14.08 2.24
CA ILE A 91 0.20 12.87 1.85
C ILE A 91 -0.82 12.51 2.93
N ARG A 92 -0.39 12.49 4.20
CA ARG A 92 -1.27 12.19 5.34
C ARG A 92 -2.44 13.16 5.38
N ASP A 93 -2.18 14.45 5.21
CA ASP A 93 -3.18 15.51 5.21
C ASP A 93 -4.15 15.38 4.01
N ALA A 94 -3.65 15.09 2.81
CA ALA A 94 -4.46 14.82 1.63
C ALA A 94 -5.36 13.57 1.79
N LEU A 95 -4.84 12.51 2.43
CA LEU A 95 -5.58 11.27 2.68
C LEU A 95 -6.58 11.38 3.84
N THR A 96 -6.26 12.15 4.87
CA THR A 96 -7.08 12.28 6.08
C THR A 96 -8.01 13.50 6.06
N GLY A 97 -7.87 14.38 5.08
CA GLY A 97 -8.65 15.61 4.95
C GLY A 97 -8.27 16.70 5.96
N ARG A 98 -7.16 16.56 6.70
CA ARG A 98 -6.61 17.65 7.51
C ARG A 98 -5.90 18.64 6.59
N GLY A 99 -6.24 19.92 6.68
CA GLY A 99 -5.75 20.95 5.76
C GLY A 99 -6.86 21.76 5.06
N ARG A 100 -8.11 21.57 5.45
CA ARG A 100 -9.19 22.55 5.27
C ARG A 100 -9.50 23.24 6.59
#